data_AF-A0A2N1XMY7-F1
#
_entry.id   AF-A0A2N1XMY7-F1
#
_cell.length_a   1.000
_cell.length_b   1.000
_cell.length_c   1.000
_cell.angle_alpha   90.00
_cell.angle_beta   90.00
_cell.angle_gamma   90.00
#
_symmetry.space_group_name_H-M   'P 1'
#
loop_
_entity.id
_entity.type
_entity.pdbx_description
1 polymer ?
#
loop_
_entity_poly.entity_id
_entity_poly.type
_entity_poly.pdbx_seq_one_letter_code
_entity_poly.pdbx_strand_id
1 'polypeptide(L)'
;MRLRHWQDGSPITVFVLEDENPLHRLFCKKILNVFPHQMRKSWNKLVFSGTGQAPVQVTDQQDMIDKISSTPGAIGYLSGENINDKIRVLQID
;
A
#
# COMPACT_ATOMS: atom_id res chain seq x y z
N MET A 1 12.83 -5.13 1.96
CA MET A 1 11.65 -4.64 2.71
C MET A 1 11.98 -4.77 4.18
N ARG A 2 11.89 -3.68 4.98
CA ARG A 2 12.35 -3.69 6.38
C ARG A 2 11.39 -4.43 7.32
N LEU A 3 10.09 -4.38 7.05
CA LEU A 3 9.05 -5.13 7.76
C LEU A 3 8.28 -5.98 6.75
N ARG A 4 8.12 -7.28 7.03
CA ARG A 4 7.39 -8.24 6.20
C ARG A 4 6.22 -8.91 6.92
N HIS A 5 6.23 -8.83 8.24
CA HIS A 5 5.17 -9.30 9.11
C HIS A 5 4.83 -8.20 10.10
N TRP A 6 3.58 -8.15 10.52
CA TRP A 6 3.12 -7.36 11.65
C TRP A 6 3.71 -7.89 12.97
N GLN A 7 3.51 -7.15 14.06
CA GLN A 7 3.99 -7.56 15.39
C GLN A 7 3.36 -8.89 15.86
N ASP A 8 2.16 -9.21 15.38
CA ASP A 8 1.46 -10.46 15.64
C ASP A 8 1.92 -11.63 14.75
N GLY A 9 2.89 -11.40 13.84
CA GLY A 9 3.42 -12.40 12.92
C GLY A 9 2.64 -12.55 11.61
N SER A 10 1.51 -11.87 11.42
CA SER A 10 0.76 -11.94 10.17
C SER A 10 1.52 -11.28 9.01
N PRO A 11 1.51 -11.84 7.78
CA PRO A 11 2.23 -11.28 6.65
C PRO A 11 1.63 -9.94 6.20
N ILE A 12 2.49 -9.00 5.83
CA ILE A 12 2.06 -7.68 5.33
C ILE A 12 1.85 -7.77 3.82
N THR A 13 0.60 -7.61 3.38
CA THR A 13 0.27 -7.47 1.96
C THR A 13 0.00 -6.01 1.64
N VAL A 14 0.80 -5.41 0.76
CA VAL A 14 0.66 -3.99 0.41
C VAL A 14 -0.15 -3.86 -0.87
N PHE A 15 -1.23 -3.07 -0.84
CA PHE A 15 -2.02 -2.71 -2.01
C PHE A 15 -1.73 -1.25 -2.42
N VAL A 16 -1.62 -1.02 -3.74
CA VAL A 16 -1.35 0.31 -4.31
C VAL A 16 -2.24 0.56 -5.53
N LEU A 17 -2.56 1.82 -5.80
CA LEU A 17 -3.15 2.25 -7.06
C LEU A 17 -2.07 2.43 -8.13
N GLU A 18 -2.47 2.61 -9.38
CA GLU A 18 -1.54 2.84 -10.48
C GLU A 18 -0.73 4.13 -10.33
N ASP A 19 0.44 4.21 -10.98
CA ASP A 19 1.36 5.35 -10.86
C ASP A 19 0.72 6.69 -11.27
N GLU A 20 -0.15 6.66 -12.28
CA GLU A 20 -0.85 7.84 -12.80
C GLU A 20 -2.06 8.25 -11.94
N ASN A 21 -2.48 7.40 -11.00
CA ASN A 21 -3.61 7.69 -10.14
C ASN A 21 -3.30 8.93 -9.26
N PRO A 22 -4.15 9.98 -9.28
CA PRO A 22 -3.89 11.20 -8.52
C PRO A 22 -3.71 10.96 -7.01
N LEU A 23 -4.45 10.02 -6.43
CA LEU A 23 -4.34 9.66 -5.01
C LEU A 23 -3.01 8.96 -4.72
N HIS A 24 -2.56 8.05 -5.58
CA HIS A 24 -1.23 7.42 -5.44
C HIS A 24 -0.11 8.45 -5.52
N ARG A 25 -0.18 9.37 -6.48
CA ARG A 25 0.79 10.46 -6.64
C ARG A 25 0.83 11.36 -5.41
N LEU A 26 -0.34 11.71 -4.88
CA LEU A 26 -0.47 12.52 -3.67
C LEU A 26 0.12 11.80 -2.46
N PHE A 27 -0.25 10.53 -2.23
CA PHE A 27 0.25 9.72 -1.14
C PHE A 27 1.78 9.57 -1.19
N CYS A 28 2.32 9.17 -2.34
CA CYS A 28 3.76 9.04 -2.53
C CYS A 28 4.49 10.35 -2.24
N LYS A 29 4.00 11.47 -2.76
CA LYS A 29 4.67 12.77 -2.61
C LYS A 29 4.54 13.37 -1.21
N LYS A 30 3.36 13.26 -0.58
CA LYS A 30 3.05 13.93 0.69
C LYS A 30 3.40 13.10 1.91
N ILE A 31 3.20 11.78 1.84
CA ILE A 31 3.39 10.88 2.97
C ILE A 31 4.74 10.17 2.86
N LEU A 32 5.06 9.61 1.70
CA LEU A 32 6.31 8.86 1.52
C LEU A 32 7.50 9.74 1.10
N ASN A 33 7.26 11.01 0.76
CA ASN A 33 8.26 11.96 0.26
C ASN A 33 9.06 11.42 -0.95
N VAL A 34 8.40 10.68 -1.85
CA VAL A 34 8.98 10.13 -3.08
C VAL A 34 8.01 10.27 -4.26
N PHE A 35 8.50 10.09 -5.48
CA PHE A 35 7.64 9.93 -6.65
C PHE A 35 7.24 8.46 -6.87
N PRO A 36 6.07 8.16 -7.49
CA PRO A 36 5.63 6.79 -7.77
C PRO A 36 6.69 5.89 -8.41
N HIS A 37 7.40 6.39 -9.43
CA HIS A 37 8.46 5.63 -10.09
C HIS A 37 9.64 5.30 -9.16
N GLN A 38 9.96 6.16 -8.18
CA GLN A 38 11.01 5.92 -7.19
C GLN A 38 10.57 4.87 -6.17
N MET A 39 9.30 4.91 -5.75
CA MET A 39 8.66 3.87 -4.96
C MET A 39 8.77 2.53 -5.71
N ARG A 40 8.22 2.44 -6.93
CA ARG A 40 8.28 1.25 -7.78
C ARG A 40 9.69 0.72 -7.98
N LYS A 41 10.67 1.59 -8.26
CA LYS A 41 12.08 1.21 -8.39
C LYS A 41 12.64 0.59 -7.11
N SER A 42 12.25 1.10 -5.94
CA SER A 42 12.68 0.55 -4.65
C SER A 42 12.14 -0.86 -4.43
N TRP A 43 10.88 -1.12 -4.80
CA TRP A 43 10.31 -2.47 -4.75
C TRP A 43 10.94 -3.40 -5.78
N ASN A 44 11.16 -2.95 -7.02
CA ASN A 44 11.80 -3.77 -8.05
C ASN A 44 13.16 -4.28 -7.61
N LYS A 45 13.98 -3.45 -6.94
CA LYS A 45 15.25 -3.89 -6.35
C LYS A 45 15.07 -5.02 -5.33
N LEU A 46 14.03 -4.97 -4.52
CA LEU A 46 13.73 -5.99 -3.51
C LEU A 46 13.27 -7.31 -4.15
N VAL A 47 12.41 -7.20 -5.18
CA VAL A 47 11.91 -8.36 -5.93
C VAL A 47 13.05 -9.04 -6.68
N PHE A 48 13.87 -8.29 -7.43
CA PHE A 48 14.98 -8.85 -8.21
C PHE A 48 16.09 -9.48 -7.35
N SER A 49 16.23 -9.03 -6.09
CA SER A 49 17.15 -9.66 -5.13
C SER A 49 16.54 -10.83 -4.36
N GLY A 50 15.26 -11.16 -4.60
CA GLY A 50 14.53 -12.21 -3.85
C GLY A 50 14.25 -11.84 -2.39
N THR A 51 14.37 -10.57 -2.01
CA THR A 51 14.30 -10.09 -0.62
C THR A 51 13.05 -9.26 -0.33
N GLY A 52 12.05 -9.30 -1.21
CA GLY A 52 10.76 -8.67 -0.96
C GLY A 52 9.71 -9.03 -2.01
N GLN A 53 8.46 -8.80 -1.62
CA GLN A 53 7.30 -8.96 -2.48
C GLN A 53 6.86 -7.59 -3.00
N ALA A 54 6.51 -7.52 -4.28
CA ALA A 54 5.92 -6.33 -4.88
C ALA A 54 4.57 -6.03 -4.23
N PRO A 55 4.15 -4.74 -4.16
CA PRO A 55 2.78 -4.44 -3.82
C PRO A 55 1.85 -4.96 -4.91
N VAL A 56 0.61 -5.27 -4.54
CA VAL A 56 -0.45 -5.67 -5.46
C VAL A 56 -1.16 -4.40 -5.94
N GLN A 57 -1.28 -4.25 -7.25
CA GLN A 57 -1.98 -3.11 -7.85
C GLN A 57 -3.49 -3.37 -7.84
N VAL A 58 -4.28 -2.36 -7.44
CA VAL A 58 -5.74 -2.35 -7.48
C VAL A 58 -6.23 -1.27 -8.43
N THR A 59 -7.43 -1.45 -8.98
CA THR A 59 -7.96 -0.57 -10.05
C THR A 59 -8.41 0.78 -9.53
N ASP A 60 -9.04 0.79 -8.36
CA ASP A 60 -9.62 1.98 -7.75
C ASP A 60 -9.72 1.83 -6.21
N GLN A 61 -10.30 2.84 -5.57
CA GLN A 61 -10.44 2.86 -4.12
C GLN A 61 -11.45 1.82 -3.59
N GLN A 62 -12.47 1.47 -4.36
CA GLN A 62 -13.45 0.46 -3.94
C GLN A 62 -12.79 -0.93 -3.96
N ASP A 63 -12.06 -1.26 -5.03
CA ASP A 63 -11.25 -2.49 -5.08
C ASP A 63 -10.20 -2.49 -3.95
N MET A 64 -9.59 -1.34 -3.63
CA MET A 64 -8.69 -1.24 -2.48
C MET A 64 -9.37 -1.61 -1.15
N ILE A 65 -10.56 -1.09 -0.89
CA ILE A 65 -11.35 -1.41 0.32
C ILE A 65 -11.68 -2.91 0.36
N ASP A 66 -12.15 -3.46 -0.76
CA ASP A 66 -12.55 -4.86 -0.85
C ASP A 66 -11.35 -5.79 -0.64
N LYS A 67 -10.19 -5.46 -1.22
CA LYS A 67 -8.95 -6.22 -1.01
C LYS A 67 -8.43 -6.11 0.42
N ILE A 68 -8.40 -4.92 1.01
CA ILE A 68 -7.93 -4.74 2.39
C ILE A 68 -8.84 -5.47 3.37
N SER A 69 -10.16 -5.35 3.22
CA SER A 69 -11.12 -5.99 4.13
C SER A 69 -11.16 -7.52 4.00
N SER A 70 -10.84 -8.07 2.83
CA SER A 70 -10.80 -9.52 2.60
C SER A 70 -9.43 -10.17 2.84
N THR A 71 -8.36 -9.39 3.00
CA THR A 71 -6.99 -9.90 3.13
C THR A 71 -6.42 -9.59 4.51
N PRO A 72 -6.32 -10.58 5.42
CA PRO A 72 -5.69 -10.37 6.72
C PRO A 72 -4.25 -9.86 6.60
N GLY A 73 -3.90 -8.86 7.42
CA GLY A 73 -2.58 -8.24 7.40
C GLY A 73 -2.34 -7.30 6.22
N ALA A 74 -3.36 -7.00 5.40
CA ALA A 74 -3.23 -6.06 4.30
C ALA A 74 -3.13 -4.59 4.77
N ILE A 75 -2.47 -3.78 3.95
CA ILE A 75 -2.41 -2.33 4.11
C ILE A 75 -2.50 -1.64 2.75
N GLY A 76 -3.14 -0.49 2.74
CA GLY A 76 -3.19 0.44 1.61
C GLY A 76 -3.48 1.85 2.12
N TYR A 77 -3.98 2.72 1.24
CA TYR A 77 -4.28 4.11 1.57
C TYR A 77 -5.51 4.58 0.77
N LEU A 78 -6.38 5.35 1.42
CA LEU A 78 -7.62 5.85 0.83
C LEU A 78 -7.72 7.37 0.99
N SER A 79 -8.56 8.01 0.18
CA SER A 79 -8.99 9.38 0.52
C SER A 79 -9.89 9.34 1.75
N GLY A 80 -9.78 10.33 2.64
CA GLY A 80 -10.49 10.34 3.93
C GLY A 80 -12.02 10.21 3.84
N GLU A 81 -12.61 10.52 2.68
CA GLU A 81 -14.04 10.39 2.41
C GLU A 81 -14.52 8.93 2.23
N ASN A 82 -13.61 7.99 1.99
CA ASN A 82 -13.94 6.59 1.67
C ASN A 82 -13.67 5.60 2.81
N ILE A 83 -13.52 6.10 4.05
CA ILE A 83 -13.31 5.24 5.22
C ILE A 83 -14.65 4.62 5.63
N ASN A 84 -14.68 3.30 5.83
CA ASN A 84 -15.83 2.58 6.33
C ASN A 84 -15.45 1.69 7.53
N ASP A 85 -16.46 1.15 8.23
CA ASP A 85 -16.26 0.33 9.44
C ASP A 85 -15.57 -1.01 9.18
N LYS A 86 -15.34 -1.39 7.91
CA LYS A 86 -14.69 -2.65 7.53
C LYS A 86 -13.17 -2.58 7.59
N ILE A 87 -12.60 -1.39 7.71
CA ILE A 87 -11.15 -1.17 7.72
C ILE A 87 -10.72 -0.39 8.96
N ARG A 88 -9.52 -0.68 9.45
CA ARG A 88 -8.92 0.08 10.55
C ARG A 88 -8.02 1.17 9.98
N VAL A 89 -8.28 2.42 10.37
CA VAL A 89 -7.45 3.57 9.98
C VAL A 89 -6.21 3.64 10.87
N LEU A 90 -5.05 3.83 10.26
CA LEU A 90 -3.80 4.13 10.95
C LEU A 90 -3.51 5.62 10.80
N GLN A 91 -3.29 6.31 11.92
CA GLN A 91 -2.82 7.68 11.91
C GLN A 91 -1.29 7.69 11.74
N ILE A 92 -0.80 8.59 10.90
CA ILE A 92 0.62 8.83 10.66
C ILE A 92 0.90 10.23 11.17
N ASP A 93 1.77 10.33 12.18
CA ASP A 93 2.23 11.60 12.77
C ASP A 93 3.37 12.22 11.95
#